data_AF-A0A3S3SJG6-F1
#
_entry.id   AF-A0A3S3SJG6-F1
#
_cell.length_a   1.000
_cell.length_b   1.000
_cell.length_c   1.000
_cell.angle_alpha   90.00
_cell.angle_beta   90.00
_cell.angle_gamma   90.00
#
_symmetry.space_group_name_H-M   'P 1'
#
loop_
_entity.id
_entity.type
_entity.pdbx_description
1 polymer ?
#
loop_
_entity_poly.entity_id
_entity_poly.type
_entity_poly.pdbx_seq_one_letter_code
_entity_poly.pdbx_strand_id
1 'polypeptide(L)'
;MSEPHCQFVGAPCGQHGNYKFYKAFKCRRSDGTCRVWALGEFFFVKISPDDDPCIGELQLLWEDKVNRVCLSSVRCYFLPEQSPEGRLCRHGEVCSHSLIH
;
A
#
# COMPACT_ATOMS: atom_id res chain seq x y z
N MET A 1 -18.04 -15.43 7.56
CA MET A 1 -17.20 -14.65 6.62
C MET A 1 -15.76 -14.85 7.04
N SER A 2 -14.85 -15.25 6.15
CA SER A 2 -13.43 -15.48 6.50
C SER A 2 -12.69 -14.16 6.61
N GLU A 3 -11.90 -14.00 7.66
CA GLU A 3 -11.04 -12.83 7.88
C GLU A 3 -10.05 -12.66 6.71
N PRO A 4 -9.77 -11.43 6.24
CA PRO A 4 -8.77 -11.21 5.19
C PRO A 4 -7.41 -11.75 5.64
N HIS A 5 -6.88 -12.69 4.86
CA HIS A 5 -5.61 -13.35 5.17
C HIS A 5 -4.57 -12.98 4.12
N CYS A 6 -3.46 -12.40 4.58
CA CYS A 6 -2.31 -12.03 3.75
C CYS A 6 -1.13 -12.98 3.97
N GLN A 7 -0.38 -13.30 2.91
CA GLN A 7 0.79 -14.19 2.94
C GLN A 7 1.87 -13.70 1.99
N PHE A 8 3.14 -13.77 2.37
CA PHE A 8 4.23 -13.55 1.42
C PHE A 8 4.26 -14.62 0.32
N VAL A 9 4.71 -14.23 -0.87
CA VAL A 9 4.75 -15.08 -2.06
C VAL A 9 6.20 -15.23 -2.54
N GLY A 10 6.58 -16.47 -2.84
CA GLY A 10 7.92 -16.81 -3.30
C GLY A 10 8.92 -17.02 -2.17
N ALA A 11 10.16 -17.33 -2.55
CA ALA A 11 11.28 -17.47 -1.61
C ALA A 11 11.73 -16.09 -1.08
N PRO A 12 12.28 -16.02 0.14
CA PRO A 12 12.94 -14.81 0.62
C PRO A 12 14.02 -14.35 -0.37
N CYS A 13 14.05 -13.06 -0.69
CA CYS A 13 15.03 -12.48 -1.60
C CYS A 13 16.19 -11.77 -0.89
N GLY A 14 16.18 -11.76 0.44
CA GLY A 14 17.25 -11.20 1.26
C GLY A 14 17.05 -11.55 2.73
N GLN A 15 18.13 -11.44 3.51
CA GLN A 15 18.09 -11.58 4.96
C GLN A 15 19.06 -10.59 5.59
N HIS A 16 18.63 -9.94 6.67
CA HIS A 16 19.49 -9.09 7.49
C HIS A 16 19.17 -9.34 8.97
N GLY A 17 20.12 -9.94 9.70
CA GLY A 17 19.88 -10.41 11.07
C GLY A 17 18.66 -11.34 11.14
N ASN A 18 17.68 -10.97 11.97
CA ASN A 18 16.45 -11.72 12.18
C ASN A 18 15.34 -11.44 11.15
N TYR A 19 15.60 -10.57 10.17
CA TYR A 19 14.61 -10.17 9.17
C TYR A 19 14.81 -10.90 7.85
N LYS A 20 13.74 -11.48 7.29
CA LYS A 20 13.71 -12.02 5.92
C LYS A 20 12.90 -11.10 5.03
N PHE A 21 13.39 -10.79 3.84
CA PHE A 21 12.74 -9.88 2.90
C PHE A 21 12.08 -10.64 1.74
N TYR A 22 10.96 -10.12 1.26
CA TYR A 22 10.17 -10.71 0.17
C TYR A 22 9.83 -9.67 -0.89
N LYS A 23 9.47 -10.14 -2.09
CA LYS A 23 9.14 -9.26 -3.24
C LYS A 23 7.65 -9.02 -3.43
N ALA A 24 6.80 -9.87 -2.85
CA ALA A 24 5.35 -9.78 -3.01
C ALA A 24 4.60 -10.45 -1.86
N PHE A 25 3.34 -10.04 -1.67
CA PHE A 25 2.35 -10.75 -0.85
C PHE A 25 1.07 -11.00 -1.65
N LYS A 26 0.29 -11.99 -1.22
CA LYS A 26 -1.08 -12.22 -1.67
C LYS A 26 -2.03 -11.96 -0.51
N CYS A 27 -3.16 -11.31 -0.76
CA CYS A 27 -4.25 -11.25 0.21
C CYS A 27 -5.54 -11.76 -0.41
N ARG A 28 -6.31 -12.49 0.39
CA ARG A 28 -7.69 -12.85 0.09
C ARG A 28 -8.61 -11.74 0.59
N ARG A 29 -9.45 -11.22 -0.30
CA ARG A 29 -10.49 -10.24 0.01
C ARG A 29 -11.76 -10.93 0.48
N SER A 30 -12.64 -10.16 1.10
CA SER A 30 -13.95 -10.63 1.59
C SER A 30 -14.86 -11.17 0.48
N ASP A 31 -14.70 -10.67 -0.75
CA ASP A 31 -15.39 -11.15 -1.96
C ASP A 31 -14.84 -12.51 -2.49
N GLY A 32 -13.86 -13.10 -1.80
CA GLY A 32 -13.23 -14.36 -2.17
C GLY A 32 -12.09 -14.22 -3.18
N THR A 33 -11.91 -13.05 -3.79
CA THR A 33 -10.84 -12.80 -4.75
C THR A 33 -9.48 -12.75 -4.05
N CYS A 34 -8.45 -13.26 -4.72
CA CYS A 34 -7.07 -13.16 -4.27
C CYS A 34 -6.31 -12.25 -5.24
N ARG A 35 -5.60 -11.27 -4.69
CA ARG A 35 -4.69 -10.43 -5.46
C ARG A 35 -3.28 -10.54 -4.88
N VAL A 36 -2.30 -10.52 -5.78
CA VAL A 36 -0.87 -10.40 -5.45
C VAL A 36 -0.48 -8.94 -5.61
N TRP A 37 0.30 -8.43 -4.65
CA TRP A 37 0.94 -7.13 -4.72
C TRP A 37 2.46 -7.29 -4.61
N ALA A 38 3.18 -6.69 -5.55
CA ALA A 38 4.64 -6.68 -5.60
C ALA A 38 5.22 -5.31 -5.20
N LEU A 39 6.50 -5.29 -4.83
CA LEU A 39 7.21 -4.03 -4.54
C LEU A 39 7.12 -3.06 -5.74
N GLY A 40 6.86 -1.79 -5.46
CA GLY A 40 6.66 -0.74 -6.46
C GLY A 40 5.23 -0.65 -7.01
N GLU A 41 4.33 -1.57 -6.67
CA GLU A 41 2.92 -1.42 -7.04
C GLU A 41 2.18 -0.43 -6.15
N PHE A 42 1.19 0.22 -6.76
CA PHE A 42 0.34 1.23 -6.14
C PHE A 42 -1.07 0.68 -5.87
N PHE A 43 -1.67 1.12 -4.77
CA PHE A 43 -3.03 0.75 -4.35
C PHE A 43 -3.66 1.84 -3.49
N PHE A 44 -4.99 1.84 -3.38
CA PHE A 44 -5.68 2.73 -2.46
C PHE A 44 -5.57 2.22 -1.02
N VAL A 45 -5.31 3.14 -0.09
CA VAL A 45 -5.15 2.86 1.34
C VAL A 45 -6.01 3.83 2.15
N LYS A 46 -6.81 3.28 3.07
CA LYS A 46 -7.43 4.04 4.16
C LYS A 46 -6.63 3.82 5.43
N ILE A 47 -6.26 4.90 6.12
CA ILE A 47 -5.49 4.82 7.38
C ILE A 47 -6.44 4.51 8.54
N SER A 48 -7.58 5.20 8.58
CA SER A 48 -8.74 4.85 9.40
C SER A 48 -10.00 4.63 8.55
N PRO A 49 -11.06 4.00 9.08
CA PRO A 49 -12.31 3.82 8.35
C PRO A 49 -12.93 5.13 7.83
N ASP A 50 -12.76 6.20 8.60
CA ASP A 50 -13.35 7.53 8.37
C ASP A 50 -12.50 8.42 7.45
N ASP A 51 -11.24 8.05 7.18
CA ASP A 51 -10.38 8.82 6.28
C ASP A 51 -10.74 8.60 4.81
N ASP A 52 -10.52 9.64 4.01
CA ASP A 52 -10.45 9.52 2.56
C ASP A 52 -9.26 8.64 2.15
N PRO A 53 -9.42 7.77 1.13
CA PRO A 53 -8.34 6.93 0.67
C PRO A 53 -7.20 7.77 0.09
N CYS A 54 -5.97 7.40 0.43
CA CYS A 54 -4.75 7.90 -0.20
C CYS A 54 -4.19 6.84 -1.16
N ILE A 55 -3.18 7.21 -1.95
CA ILE A 55 -2.44 6.25 -2.77
C ILE A 55 -1.25 5.73 -1.96
N GLY A 56 -1.16 4.42 -1.78
CA GLY A 56 -0.02 3.74 -1.18
C GLY A 56 0.85 3.05 -2.23
N GLU A 57 2.16 3.16 -2.10
CA GLU A 57 3.14 2.41 -2.89
C GLU A 57 3.89 1.43 -2.00
N LEU A 58 3.95 0.16 -2.41
CA LEU A 58 4.60 -0.88 -1.63
C LEU A 58 6.13 -0.72 -1.68
N GLN A 59 6.77 -0.42 -0.55
CA GLN A 59 8.22 -0.19 -0.49
C GLN A 59 9.00 -1.41 -0.01
N LEU A 60 8.49 -2.13 1.00
CA LEU A 60 9.24 -3.20 1.63
C LEU A 60 8.31 -4.24 2.26
N LEU A 61 8.72 -5.51 2.20
CA LEU A 61 8.03 -6.63 2.84
C LEU A 61 9.04 -7.47 3.61
N TRP A 62 8.75 -7.75 4.88
CA TRP A 62 9.64 -8.58 5.69
C TRP A 62 8.93 -9.36 6.78
N GLU A 63 9.54 -10.47 7.15
CA GLU A 63 9.21 -11.26 8.33
C GLU A 63 10.19 -10.92 9.44
N ASP A 64 9.69 -10.55 10.61
CA ASP A 64 10.45 -10.47 11.84
C ASP A 64 10.36 -11.84 12.55
N LYS A 65 11.46 -12.60 12.52
CA LYS A 65 11.51 -13.95 13.12
C LYS A 65 11.38 -13.95 14.65
N VAL A 66 11.79 -12.86 15.32
CA VAL A 66 11.75 -12.79 16.78
C VAL A 66 10.31 -12.64 17.23
N ASN A 67 9.61 -11.68 16.62
CA ASN A 67 8.22 -11.38 16.96
C ASN A 67 7.20 -12.23 16.18
N ARG A 68 7.67 -13.01 15.19
CA ARG A 68 6.86 -13.87 14.31
C ARG A 68 5.74 -13.10 13.59
N VAL A 69 6.05 -11.88 13.18
CA VAL A 69 5.11 -11.00 12.46
C VAL A 69 5.57 -10.77 11.02
N CYS A 70 4.59 -10.63 10.12
CA CYS A 70 4.81 -10.18 8.75
C CYS A 70 4.47 -8.69 8.67
N LEU A 71 5.38 -7.91 8.11
CA LEU A 71 5.28 -6.45 8.05
C LEU A 71 5.44 -5.95 6.62
N SER A 72 4.82 -4.81 6.35
CA SER A 72 4.96 -4.07 5.11
C SER A 72 5.27 -2.60 5.41
N SER A 73 6.14 -2.01 4.60
CA SER A 73 6.34 -0.57 4.55
C SER A 73 5.66 -0.03 3.29
N VAL A 74 4.86 1.01 3.47
CA VAL A 74 4.09 1.64 2.40
C VAL A 74 4.41 3.14 2.43
N ARG A 75 4.71 3.71 1.27
CA ARG A 75 4.81 5.17 1.09
C ARG A 75 3.44 5.69 0.69
N CYS A 76 2.86 6.55 1.50
CA CYS A 76 1.55 7.14 1.26
C CYS A 76 1.68 8.50 0.56
N TYR A 77 0.86 8.70 -0.47
CA TYR A 77 0.72 9.93 -1.23
C TYR A 77 -0.69 10.47 -1.00
N PHE A 78 -0.74 11.67 -0.44
CA PHE A 78 -1.98 12.34 -0.09
C PHE A 78 -2.30 13.43 -1.10
N LEU A 79 -3.58 13.63 -1.34
CA LEU A 79 -4.06 14.78 -2.06
C LEU A 79 -3.71 16.06 -1.27
N PRO A 80 -3.47 17.19 -1.96
CA PRO A 80 -3.24 18.47 -1.29
C PRO A 80 -4.34 18.85 -0.29
N GLU A 81 -5.59 18.46 -0.57
CA GLU A 81 -6.76 18.66 0.30
C GLU A 81 -6.63 17.96 1.66
N GLN A 82 -5.84 16.89 1.72
CA GLN A 82 -5.62 16.10 2.93
C GLN A 82 -4.46 16.65 3.77
N SER A 83 -3.81 17.75 3.36
CA SER A 83 -2.85 18.44 4.22
C SER A 83 -3.58 19.21 5.34
N PRO A 84 -2.94 19.48 6.49
CA PRO A 84 -3.55 20.25 7.57
C PRO A 84 -4.03 21.64 7.13
N GLU A 85 -3.35 22.26 6.17
CA GLU A 85 -3.69 23.55 5.60
C GLU A 85 -4.69 23.46 4.43
N GLY A 86 -5.02 22.24 4.02
CA GLY A 86 -5.79 21.97 2.81
C GLY A 86 -5.06 22.40 1.53
N ARG A 87 -5.83 22.49 0.44
CA ARG A 87 -5.31 22.95 -0.85
C ARG A 87 -4.95 24.44 -0.77
N LEU A 88 -3.74 24.77 -1.22
CA LEU A 88 -3.20 26.12 -1.31
C LEU A 88 -2.91 26.45 -2.78
N CYS A 89 -2.86 27.74 -3.12
CA CYS A 89 -2.67 28.21 -4.50
C CYS A 89 -1.36 27.74 -5.17
N ARG A 90 -0.37 27.32 -4.38
CA ARG A 90 0.89 26.73 -4.89
C ARG A 90 0.76 25.27 -5.33
N HIS A 91 -0.32 24.60 -4.93
CA HIS A 91 -0.57 23.22 -5.34
C HIS A 91 -1.17 23.25 -6.76
N GLY A 92 -0.46 22.64 -7.72
CA GLY A 92 -0.93 22.56 -9.10
C GLY A 92 -2.21 21.73 -9.23
N GLU A 93 -2.94 21.94 -10.32
CA GLU A 93 -4.11 21.14 -10.70
C GLU A 93 -3.89 20.56 -12.09
N VAL A 94 -4.20 19.27 -12.24
CA VAL A 94 -4.35 18.67 -13.56
C VAL A 94 -5.74 19.06 -14.03
N CYS A 95 -5.86 20.18 -14.74
CA CYS A 95 -7.11 20.58 -15.37
C CYS A 95 -7.51 19.47 -16.36
N SER A 96 -8.55 18.71 -16.03
CA SER A 96 -9.22 17.83 -16.98
C SER A 96 -10.05 18.70 -17.93
N HIS A 97 -9.38 19.53 -18.74
CA HIS A 97 -10.02 20.06 -19.92
C HIS A 97 -10.24 18.85 -20.82
N SER A 98 -11.49 18.42 -20.92
CA SER A 98 -11.97 17.55 -21.98
C SER A 98 -11.31 17.99 -23.28
N LEU A 99 -10.49 17.12 -23.88
CA LEU A 99 -10.12 17.22 -25.28
C LEU A 99 -11.42 17.05 -26.09
N ILE A 100 -12.18 18.14 -26.21
CA ILE A 100 -13.31 18.22 -27.13
C ILE A 100 -12.69 18.59 -28.47
N HIS A 101 -12.66 17.62 -29.36
CA HIS A 101 -12.39 17.79 -30.79
C HIS A 101 -13.48 18.62 -31.46
#